data_AF-A0A1I1L7I7-F1
#
_entry.id   AF-A0A1I1L7I7-F1
#
_cell.length_a   1.000
_cell.length_b   1.000
_cell.length_c   1.000
_cell.angle_alpha   90.00
_cell.angle_beta   90.00
_cell.angle_gamma   90.00
#
_symmetry.space_group_name_H-M   'P 1'
#
loop_
_entity.id
_entity.type
_entity.pdbx_description
1 polymer ?
#
loop_
_entity_poly.entity_id
_entity_poly.type
_entity_poly.pdbx_seq_one_letter_code
_entity_poly.pdbx_strand_id
1 'polypeptide(L)'
;MAVISERLRRLFRPDPDDIIPGHPLFYWSTVKKVASNDLTKIIGIVPVVGYLILFNDSILDSVQFNTITGTTGDEASPFLIGGLTKLRMTFFGSLCVTISFLIYQTRRPKALDNASDDFSFAERVRESYSVVEMKALERDVMDANWQKRLGLFWFPSQGARKRESRVQGFREDLRPKFLTEFRDYIDQASREWWIGQMNSRPFSRYAAMVFGCLGYLLLAIPTIDIAQAVIADILSEMLSVMRS
;
A
#
# COMPACT_ATOMS: atom_id res chain seq x y z
N MET A 1 -29.09 -12.89 39.49
CA MET A 1 -27.79 -13.47 39.06
C MET A 1 -27.28 -12.99 37.71
N ALA A 2 -28.10 -12.39 36.82
CA ALA A 2 -27.64 -11.94 35.49
C ALA A 2 -26.74 -10.67 35.47
N VAL A 3 -26.76 -9.84 36.51
CA VAL A 3 -26.00 -8.57 36.54
C VAL A 3 -24.51 -8.79 36.88
N ILE A 4 -24.19 -9.85 37.63
CA ILE A 4 -22.81 -10.19 38.01
C ILE A 4 -22.06 -10.81 36.83
N SER A 5 -22.75 -11.60 35.99
CA SER A 5 -22.17 -12.12 34.74
C SER A 5 -21.91 -11.02 33.71
N GLU A 6 -22.74 -9.96 33.70
CA GLU A 6 -22.54 -8.81 32.81
C GLU A 6 -21.32 -7.96 33.21
N ARG A 7 -21.12 -7.73 34.52
CA ARG A 7 -19.92 -7.06 35.05
C ARG A 7 -18.65 -7.87 34.86
N LEU A 8 -18.70 -9.19 35.06
CA LEU A 8 -17.57 -10.09 34.79
C LEU A 8 -17.28 -10.21 33.29
N ARG A 9 -18.29 -10.18 32.41
CA ARG A 9 -18.11 -10.07 30.96
C ARG A 9 -17.46 -8.76 30.52
N ARG A 10 -17.74 -7.65 31.20
CA ARG A 10 -17.08 -6.36 30.92
C ARG A 10 -15.63 -6.35 31.40
N LEU A 11 -15.32 -7.02 32.50
CA LEU A 11 -13.94 -7.19 33.02
C LEU A 11 -13.06 -8.11 32.15
N PHE A 12 -13.67 -9.08 31.45
CA PHE A 12 -12.98 -9.97 30.50
C PHE A 12 -13.11 -9.54 29.04
N ARG A 13 -13.84 -8.46 28.74
CA ARG A 13 -13.70 -7.79 27.47
C ARG A 13 -12.34 -7.08 27.52
N PRO A 14 -11.41 -7.37 26.60
CA PRO A 14 -10.29 -6.46 26.42
C PRO A 14 -10.87 -5.07 26.23
N ASP A 15 -10.34 -4.09 26.95
CA ASP A 15 -10.70 -2.71 26.68
C ASP A 15 -10.32 -2.47 25.22
N PRO A 16 -11.30 -2.22 24.32
CA PRO A 16 -11.02 -2.06 22.89
C PRO A 16 -10.09 -0.86 22.64
N ASP A 17 -9.93 0.00 23.64
CA ASP A 17 -9.06 1.17 23.66
C ASP A 17 -7.56 0.81 23.70
N ASP A 18 -7.23 -0.42 24.08
CA ASP A 18 -5.85 -0.91 24.24
C ASP A 18 -5.29 -1.55 22.95
N ILE A 19 -6.19 -1.88 22.01
CA ILE A 19 -5.86 -2.46 20.70
C ILE A 19 -6.01 -1.36 19.67
N ILE A 20 -4.91 -0.98 19.03
CA ILE A 20 -4.93 0.03 17.95
C ILE A 20 -4.74 -0.72 16.62
N PRO A 21 -5.82 -1.28 16.03
CA PRO A 21 -5.71 -1.86 14.72
C PRO A 21 -5.41 -0.69 13.76
N GLY A 22 -4.26 -0.74 13.10
CA GLY A 22 -4.00 0.20 12.03
C GLY A 22 -5.10 0.08 10.98
N HIS A 23 -5.50 1.19 10.36
CA HIS A 23 -6.55 1.13 9.35
C HIS A 23 -6.04 0.32 8.14
N PRO A 24 -6.77 -0.71 7.68
CA PRO A 24 -6.28 -1.66 6.66
C PRO A 24 -5.93 -0.99 5.31
N LEU A 25 -6.57 0.15 5.03
CA LEU A 25 -6.28 0.97 3.85
C LEU A 25 -4.85 1.52 3.81
N PHE A 26 -4.19 1.67 4.96
CA PHE A 26 -2.83 2.20 5.03
C PHE A 26 -1.78 1.13 5.29
N TYR A 27 -2.14 -0.15 5.25
CA TYR A 27 -1.16 -1.23 5.40
C TYR A 27 -0.18 -1.24 4.24
N TRP A 28 1.07 -1.63 4.49
CA TRP A 28 2.07 -1.80 3.42
C TRP A 28 1.58 -2.71 2.27
N SER A 29 0.70 -3.66 2.55
CA SER A 29 0.02 -4.49 1.53
C SER A 29 -0.89 -3.68 0.61
N THR A 30 -1.61 -2.68 1.14
CA THR A 30 -2.42 -1.75 0.34
C THR A 30 -1.54 -0.73 -0.39
N VAL A 31 -0.53 -0.19 0.30
CA VAL A 31 0.48 0.69 -0.32
C VAL A 31 1.14 -0.01 -1.52
N LYS A 32 1.46 -1.30 -1.42
CA LYS A 32 1.99 -2.10 -2.54
C LYS A 32 1.12 -2.04 -3.79
N LYS A 33 -0.21 -2.13 -3.63
CA LYS A 33 -1.15 -2.13 -4.76
C LYS A 33 -1.15 -0.79 -5.50
N VAL A 34 -0.99 0.32 -4.77
CA VAL A 34 -0.93 1.67 -5.34
C VAL A 34 0.47 1.98 -5.88
N ALA A 35 1.50 1.77 -5.06
CA ALA A 35 2.84 2.25 -5.32
C ALA A 35 3.72 1.27 -6.10
N SER A 36 3.34 -0.01 -6.26
CA SER A 36 4.18 -1.04 -6.87
C SER A 36 3.36 -2.03 -7.71
N ASN A 37 2.66 -1.51 -8.70
CA ASN A 37 2.03 -2.29 -9.77
C ASN A 37 2.79 -2.13 -11.10
N ASP A 38 2.48 -2.94 -12.10
CA ASP A 38 3.20 -2.89 -13.39
C ASP A 38 3.01 -1.55 -14.10
N LEU A 39 1.83 -0.92 -13.96
CA LEU A 39 1.57 0.42 -14.48
C LEU A 39 2.51 1.46 -13.86
N THR A 40 2.77 1.40 -12.56
CA THR A 40 3.70 2.29 -11.85
C THR A 40 5.12 2.17 -12.42
N LYS A 41 5.57 0.94 -12.72
CA LYS A 41 6.90 0.70 -13.29
C LYS A 41 7.02 1.35 -14.68
N ILE A 42 5.97 1.26 -15.49
CA ILE A 42 5.92 1.90 -16.82
C ILE A 42 5.90 3.43 -16.67
N ILE A 43 5.04 3.96 -15.79
CA ILE A 43 4.94 5.40 -15.51
C ILE A 43 6.28 5.96 -15.03
N GLY A 44 7.06 5.18 -14.26
CA GLY A 44 8.39 5.57 -13.78
C GLY A 44 9.41 5.89 -14.89
N ILE A 45 9.19 5.42 -16.12
CA ILE A 45 10.04 5.72 -17.27
C ILE A 45 9.75 7.14 -17.82
N VAL A 46 8.52 7.64 -17.66
CA VAL A 46 8.07 8.90 -18.25
C VAL A 46 8.89 10.11 -17.79
N PRO A 47 9.19 10.31 -16.48
CA PRO A 47 10.03 11.42 -16.06
C PRO A 47 11.45 11.34 -16.62
N VAL A 48 12.00 10.12 -16.78
CA VAL A 48 13.35 9.91 -17.32
C VAL A 48 13.39 10.31 -18.80
N VAL A 49 12.44 9.82 -19.60
CA VAL A 49 12.33 10.19 -21.01
C VAL A 49 12.04 11.70 -21.16
N GLY A 50 11.13 12.24 -20.35
CA GLY A 50 10.82 13.67 -20.35
C GLY A 50 12.04 14.54 -20.02
N TYR A 51 12.85 14.13 -19.05
CA TYR A 51 14.10 14.81 -18.73
C TYR A 51 15.11 14.73 -19.89
N LEU A 52 15.26 13.57 -20.53
CA LEU A 52 16.14 13.39 -21.68
C LEU A 52 15.71 14.25 -22.89
N ILE A 53 14.41 14.39 -23.12
CA ILE A 53 13.87 15.28 -24.17
C ILE A 53 14.19 16.74 -23.85
N LEU A 54 13.96 17.17 -22.61
CA LEU A 54 14.23 18.56 -22.19
C LEU A 54 15.72 18.91 -22.22
N PHE A 55 16.60 17.95 -21.93
CA PHE A 55 18.04 18.15 -21.94
C PHE A 55 18.64 18.09 -23.36
N ASN A 56 17.89 17.56 -24.32
CA ASN A 56 18.26 17.59 -25.72
C ASN A 56 17.70 18.86 -26.35
N ASP A 57 18.43 19.97 -26.20
CA ASP A 57 18.08 21.29 -26.77
C ASP A 57 17.71 21.23 -28.26
N SER A 58 18.19 20.21 -29.00
CA SER A 58 17.88 20.03 -30.42
C SER A 58 16.44 19.57 -30.73
N ILE A 59 15.74 18.95 -29.76
CA ILE A 59 14.34 18.53 -29.94
C ILE A 59 13.37 19.67 -29.62
N LEU A 60 13.72 20.56 -28.67
CA LEU A 60 12.87 21.68 -28.27
C LEU A 60 12.70 22.72 -29.39
N ASP A 61 13.74 22.97 -30.19
CA ASP A 61 13.65 23.84 -31.37
C ASP A 61 12.81 23.22 -32.51
N SER A 62 12.68 21.90 -32.54
CA SER A 62 11.92 21.16 -33.57
C SER A 62 10.45 20.94 -33.19
N VAL A 63 10.15 21.00 -31.90
CA VAL A 63 8.80 20.82 -31.36
C VAL A 63 8.24 22.20 -31.04
N GLN A 64 7.83 22.95 -32.08
CA GLN A 64 6.92 24.07 -31.89
C GLN A 64 5.62 23.50 -31.30
N PHE A 65 5.52 23.60 -29.98
CA PHE A 65 4.45 23.03 -29.16
C PHE A 65 3.04 23.47 -29.61
N ASN A 66 2.96 24.61 -30.31
CA ASN A 66 1.74 25.16 -30.91
C ASN A 66 1.16 24.30 -32.05
N THR A 67 1.99 23.54 -32.76
CA THR A 67 1.55 22.67 -33.87
C THR A 67 1.02 21.33 -33.36
N ILE A 68 1.49 20.86 -32.20
CA ILE A 68 1.02 19.60 -31.58
C ILE A 68 -0.28 19.81 -30.79
N THR A 69 -0.57 21.03 -30.33
CA THR A 69 -1.83 21.36 -29.64
C THR A 69 -2.99 21.72 -30.58
N GLY A 70 -2.79 21.67 -31.90
CA GLY A 70 -3.85 21.88 -32.90
C GLY A 70 -4.44 23.30 -32.95
N THR A 71 -3.82 24.27 -32.29
CA THR A 71 -4.29 25.67 -32.29
C THR A 71 -3.68 26.41 -33.47
N THR A 72 -4.03 25.98 -34.69
CA THR A 72 -3.96 26.81 -35.88
C THR A 72 -5.36 27.32 -36.17
N GLY A 73 -5.65 28.55 -35.75
CA GLY A 73 -6.92 29.21 -36.05
C GLY A 73 -7.84 29.37 -34.83
N ASP A 74 -8.63 30.43 -34.91
CA ASP A 74 -9.48 31.06 -33.88
C ASP A 74 -10.71 30.21 -33.47
N GLU A 75 -10.61 28.88 -33.53
CA GLU A 75 -11.66 27.97 -33.09
C GLU A 75 -11.47 27.59 -31.61
N ALA A 76 -12.55 27.70 -30.83
CA ALA A 76 -12.54 27.29 -29.43
C ALA A 76 -12.17 25.80 -29.33
N SER A 77 -11.04 25.49 -28.70
CA SER A 77 -10.58 24.11 -28.58
C SER A 77 -11.64 23.25 -27.88
N PRO A 78 -11.94 22.04 -28.38
CA PRO A 78 -12.92 21.13 -27.77
C PRO A 78 -12.48 20.59 -26.40
N PHE A 79 -11.25 20.88 -25.98
CA PHE A 79 -10.66 20.47 -24.71
C PHE A 79 -10.96 21.47 -23.59
N LEU A 80 -11.26 20.99 -22.38
CA LEU A 80 -11.45 21.85 -21.21
C LEU A 80 -10.12 22.37 -20.66
N ILE A 81 -9.03 21.64 -20.90
CA ILE A 81 -7.69 21.96 -20.38
C ILE A 81 -6.71 22.22 -21.54
N GLY A 82 -5.99 23.34 -21.48
CA GLY A 82 -4.94 23.65 -22.45
C GLY A 82 -3.83 22.59 -22.51
N GLY A 83 -3.28 22.34 -23.70
CA GLY A 83 -2.30 21.28 -23.93
C GLY A 83 -1.06 21.36 -23.03
N LEU A 84 -0.56 22.58 -22.78
CA LEU A 84 0.57 22.80 -21.86
C LEU A 84 0.25 22.33 -20.43
N THR A 85 -0.97 22.58 -19.94
CA THR A 85 -1.40 22.17 -18.61
C THR A 85 -1.52 20.64 -18.52
N LYS A 86 -2.06 19.98 -19.56
CA LYS A 86 -2.11 18.51 -19.64
C LYS A 86 -0.72 17.88 -19.58
N LEU A 87 0.24 18.43 -20.32
CA LEU A 87 1.62 17.95 -20.30
C LEU A 87 2.24 18.09 -18.91
N ARG A 88 2.07 19.26 -18.27
CA ARG A 88 2.54 19.50 -16.90
C ARG A 88 1.91 18.53 -15.90
N MET A 89 0.59 18.33 -15.96
CA MET A 89 -0.12 17.37 -15.13
C MET A 89 0.41 15.95 -15.34
N THR A 90 0.65 15.55 -16.59
CA THR A 90 1.21 14.22 -16.91
C THR A 90 2.62 14.05 -16.35
N PHE A 91 3.47 15.07 -16.52
CA PHE A 91 4.84 15.06 -15.99
C PHE A 91 4.85 15.00 -14.46
N PHE A 92 4.18 15.93 -13.77
CA PHE A 92 4.11 15.93 -12.30
C PHE A 92 3.40 14.70 -11.75
N GLY A 93 2.36 14.21 -12.43
CA GLY A 93 1.67 12.99 -12.09
C GLY A 93 2.60 11.78 -12.12
N SER A 94 3.34 11.60 -13.22
CA SER A 94 4.32 10.52 -13.35
C SER A 94 5.48 10.63 -12.35
N LEU A 95 5.95 11.84 -12.05
CA LEU A 95 6.96 12.09 -11.03
C LEU A 95 6.45 11.70 -9.64
N CYS A 96 5.23 12.09 -9.27
CA CYS A 96 4.60 11.72 -8.00
C CYS A 96 4.45 10.19 -7.86
N VAL A 97 3.98 9.50 -8.91
CA VAL A 97 3.90 8.03 -8.93
C VAL A 97 5.29 7.40 -8.74
N THR A 98 6.33 7.96 -9.40
CA THR A 98 7.72 7.50 -9.26
C THR A 98 8.24 7.67 -7.84
N ILE A 99 7.98 8.83 -7.22
CA ILE A 99 8.36 9.08 -5.82
C ILE A 99 7.66 8.08 -4.89
N SER A 100 6.37 7.81 -5.11
CA SER A 100 5.62 6.80 -4.36
C SER A 100 6.27 5.41 -4.45
N PHE A 101 6.64 4.99 -5.66
CA PHE A 101 7.35 3.73 -5.90
C PHE A 101 8.70 3.66 -5.18
N LEU A 102 9.50 4.73 -5.25
CA LEU A 102 10.81 4.79 -4.58
C LEU A 102 10.68 4.74 -3.05
N ILE A 103 9.70 5.46 -2.48
CA ILE A 103 9.42 5.38 -1.04
C ILE A 103 9.04 3.95 -0.67
N TYR A 104 8.17 3.31 -1.46
CA TYR A 104 7.78 1.93 -1.21
C TYR A 104 8.97 0.97 -1.28
N GLN A 105 9.80 1.04 -2.33
CA GLN A 105 10.94 0.14 -2.50
C GLN A 105 12.00 0.28 -1.40
N THR A 106 12.24 1.50 -0.93
CA THR A 106 13.26 1.76 0.09
C THR A 106 12.78 1.48 1.52
N ARG A 107 11.48 1.61 1.79
CA ARG A 107 10.92 1.56 3.16
C ARG A 107 10.06 0.34 3.46
N ARG A 108 9.71 -0.49 2.46
CA ARG A 108 8.89 -1.69 2.66
C ARG A 108 9.52 -2.67 3.66
N PRO A 109 8.71 -3.34 4.50
CA PRO A 109 9.20 -4.40 5.36
C PRO A 109 9.49 -5.65 4.51
N LYS A 110 10.63 -6.31 4.75
CA LYS A 110 11.02 -7.57 4.06
C LYS A 110 10.00 -8.69 4.25
N ALA A 111 9.23 -8.64 5.36
CA ALA A 111 8.15 -9.57 5.62
C ALA A 111 7.18 -9.66 4.42
N LEU A 112 6.86 -8.54 3.78
CA LEU A 112 5.91 -8.46 2.65
C LEU A 112 6.34 -9.26 1.40
N ASP A 113 7.63 -9.61 1.29
CA ASP A 113 8.12 -10.47 0.21
C ASP A 113 7.89 -11.96 0.52
N ASN A 114 7.67 -12.30 1.81
CA ASN A 114 7.52 -13.68 2.25
C ASN A 114 6.07 -14.19 2.17
N ALA A 115 5.08 -13.31 2.26
CA ALA A 115 3.67 -13.69 2.30
C ALA A 115 2.78 -12.52 1.84
N SER A 116 1.60 -12.82 1.32
CA SER A 116 0.59 -11.81 0.95
C SER A 116 -0.38 -11.53 2.09
N ASP A 117 -0.58 -12.49 2.99
CA ASP A 117 -1.59 -12.48 4.04
C ASP A 117 -1.05 -12.99 5.39
N ASP A 118 -1.68 -12.61 6.50
CA ASP A 118 -1.24 -12.96 7.85
C ASP A 118 -1.29 -14.48 8.08
N PHE A 119 -2.32 -15.17 7.58
CA PHE A 119 -2.42 -16.64 7.66
C PHE A 119 -1.33 -17.34 6.86
N SER A 120 -1.09 -16.89 5.62
CA SER A 120 -0.04 -17.45 4.76
C SER A 120 1.35 -17.24 5.37
N PHE A 121 1.55 -16.12 6.07
CA PHE A 121 2.80 -15.87 6.80
C PHE A 121 2.97 -16.83 7.99
N ALA A 122 1.92 -17.03 8.79
CA ALA A 122 1.96 -17.94 9.93
C ALA A 122 2.27 -19.39 9.50
N GLU A 123 1.63 -19.85 8.42
CA GLU A 123 1.91 -21.14 7.81
C GLU A 123 3.38 -21.25 7.40
N ARG A 124 3.91 -20.23 6.69
CA ARG A 124 5.31 -20.20 6.27
C ARG A 124 6.28 -20.19 7.45
N VAL A 125 5.95 -19.51 8.55
CA VAL A 125 6.75 -19.55 9.78
C VAL A 125 6.82 -20.98 10.32
N ARG A 126 5.68 -21.68 10.44
CA ARG A 126 5.68 -23.08 10.92
C ARG A 126 6.47 -24.02 10.00
N GLU A 127 6.38 -23.84 8.69
CA GLU A 127 7.02 -24.73 7.73
C GLU A 127 8.52 -24.47 7.63
N SER A 128 8.90 -23.21 7.45
CA SER A 128 10.25 -22.83 7.03
C SER A 128 11.14 -22.28 8.14
N TYR A 129 10.58 -21.69 9.21
CA TYR A 129 11.41 -21.00 10.20
C TYR A 129 12.04 -21.99 11.18
N SER A 130 13.25 -21.68 11.59
CA SER A 130 13.96 -22.30 12.72
C SER A 130 13.36 -21.85 14.06
N VAL A 131 13.66 -22.59 15.13
CA VAL A 131 13.24 -22.22 16.49
C VAL A 131 13.86 -20.87 16.90
N VAL A 132 15.07 -20.57 16.45
CA VAL A 132 15.76 -19.30 16.72
C VAL A 132 15.01 -18.12 16.08
N GLU A 133 14.58 -18.26 14.83
CA GLU A 133 13.80 -17.23 14.13
C GLU A 133 12.43 -17.03 14.78
N MET A 134 11.76 -18.11 15.19
CA MET A 134 10.49 -18.02 15.92
C MET A 134 10.65 -17.31 17.27
N LYS A 135 11.75 -17.55 17.99
CA LYS A 135 12.08 -16.81 19.23
C LYS A 135 12.36 -15.33 18.97
N ALA A 136 13.04 -15.01 17.87
CA ALA A 136 13.31 -13.61 17.51
C ALA A 136 11.99 -12.88 17.22
N LEU A 137 11.10 -13.50 16.46
CA LEU A 137 9.77 -12.98 16.18
C LEU A 137 8.97 -12.76 17.48
N GLU A 138 8.94 -13.75 18.36
CA GLU A 138 8.25 -13.62 19.65
C GLU A 138 8.82 -12.48 20.48
N ARG A 139 10.16 -12.35 20.52
CA ARG A 139 10.84 -11.28 21.26
C ARG A 139 10.42 -9.90 20.78
N ASP A 140 10.32 -9.70 19.46
CA ASP A 140 9.84 -8.44 18.89
C ASP A 140 8.40 -8.14 19.33
N VAL A 141 7.51 -9.14 19.28
CA VAL A 141 6.09 -8.97 19.68
C VAL A 141 5.95 -8.70 21.18
N MET A 142 6.83 -9.28 22.00
CA MET A 142 6.81 -9.12 23.45
C MET A 142 7.54 -7.86 23.94
N ASP A 143 8.14 -7.06 23.04
CA ASP A 143 8.80 -5.80 23.40
C ASP A 143 7.82 -4.86 24.13
N ALA A 144 8.33 -4.13 25.11
CA ALA A 144 7.60 -3.12 25.84
C ALA A 144 6.98 -2.04 24.92
N ASN A 145 7.68 -1.72 23.82
CA ASN A 145 7.25 -0.72 22.84
C ASN A 145 6.32 -1.29 21.75
N TRP A 146 6.04 -2.61 21.76
CA TRP A 146 5.18 -3.23 20.77
C TRP A 146 3.71 -2.87 21.00
N GLN A 147 3.07 -2.23 20.02
CA GLN A 147 1.65 -1.93 20.07
C GLN A 147 0.83 -3.20 19.81
N LYS A 148 -0.15 -3.46 20.68
CA LYS A 148 -1.08 -4.60 20.56
C LYS A 148 -2.06 -4.37 19.41
N ARG A 149 -2.19 -5.31 18.48
CA ARG A 149 -3.07 -5.17 17.30
C ARG A 149 -4.05 -6.32 17.13
N LEU A 150 -3.65 -7.54 17.47
CA LEU A 150 -4.47 -8.74 17.37
C LEU A 150 -5.04 -9.11 18.74
N GLY A 151 -6.33 -8.85 18.94
CA GLY A 151 -7.02 -9.16 20.19
C GLY A 151 -6.94 -10.63 20.59
N LEU A 152 -7.01 -11.55 19.61
CA LEU A 152 -6.91 -13.00 19.85
C LEU A 152 -5.58 -13.42 20.49
N PHE A 153 -4.48 -12.75 20.14
CA PHE A 153 -3.15 -13.06 20.68
C PHE A 153 -2.99 -12.54 22.11
N TRP A 154 -3.39 -11.30 22.36
CA TRP A 154 -3.21 -10.64 23.65
C TRP A 154 -4.29 -11.00 24.68
N PHE A 155 -5.48 -11.40 24.24
CA PHE A 155 -6.62 -11.71 25.09
C PHE A 155 -7.26 -13.04 24.66
N PRO A 156 -6.55 -14.17 24.82
CA PRO A 156 -7.16 -15.48 24.66
C PRO A 156 -8.28 -15.70 25.70
N SER A 157 -9.13 -16.71 25.47
CA SER A 157 -10.25 -17.06 26.36
C SER A 157 -9.84 -17.34 27.82
N GLN A 158 -8.56 -17.61 28.07
CA GLN A 158 -7.96 -17.88 29.37
C GLN A 158 -7.48 -16.62 30.12
N GLY A 159 -7.68 -15.42 29.56
CA GLY A 159 -7.30 -14.14 30.17
C GLY A 159 -6.19 -13.41 29.43
N ALA A 160 -5.91 -12.17 29.84
CA ALA A 160 -4.91 -11.30 29.21
C ALA A 160 -3.50 -11.89 29.30
N ARG A 161 -2.80 -11.91 28.17
CA ARG A 161 -1.44 -12.42 28.06
C ARG A 161 -0.45 -11.41 28.63
N LYS A 162 0.41 -11.87 29.54
CA LYS A 162 1.57 -11.10 30.03
C LYS A 162 2.66 -11.06 28.97
N ARG A 163 3.46 -9.99 28.96
CA ARG A 163 4.64 -9.84 28.09
C ARG A 163 5.80 -10.69 28.60
N GLU A 164 5.63 -12.00 28.52
CA GLU A 164 6.62 -12.99 28.94
C GLU A 164 6.83 -13.96 27.76
N SER A 165 8.09 -14.21 27.40
CA SER A 165 8.42 -15.18 26.35
C SER A 165 8.09 -16.58 26.86
N ARG A 166 7.28 -17.31 26.10
CA ARG A 166 6.98 -18.72 26.35
C ARG A 166 7.97 -19.65 25.66
N VAL A 167 8.76 -19.13 24.71
CA VAL A 167 9.65 -19.93 23.86
C VAL A 167 11.12 -19.89 24.30
N GLN A 168 11.51 -19.03 25.25
CA GLN A 168 12.91 -18.79 25.61
C GLN A 168 13.74 -20.05 25.94
N GLY A 169 13.14 -21.11 26.51
CA GLY A 169 13.85 -22.34 26.95
C GLY A 169 14.06 -23.45 25.91
N PHE A 170 13.48 -23.37 24.70
CA PHE A 170 13.49 -24.52 23.77
C PHE A 170 14.78 -24.65 22.95
N ARG A 171 15.29 -25.88 22.79
CA ARG A 171 16.41 -26.20 21.88
C ARG A 171 15.90 -26.49 20.47
N GLU A 172 16.74 -26.25 19.47
CA GLU A 172 16.40 -26.42 18.06
C GLU A 172 16.07 -27.89 17.70
N ASP A 173 16.76 -28.85 18.31
CA ASP A 173 16.54 -30.30 18.10
C ASP A 173 15.13 -30.78 18.49
N LEU A 174 14.39 -29.98 19.25
CA LEU A 174 13.03 -30.29 19.71
C LEU A 174 11.95 -29.56 18.90
N ARG A 175 12.29 -29.00 17.73
CA ARG A 175 11.34 -28.28 16.85
C ARG A 175 10.01 -29.01 16.63
N PRO A 176 9.95 -30.34 16.35
CA PRO A 176 8.66 -31.02 16.14
C PRO A 176 7.78 -31.02 17.39
N LYS A 177 8.38 -31.27 18.57
CA LYS A 177 7.66 -31.24 19.86
C LYS A 177 7.21 -29.82 20.20
N PHE A 178 8.09 -28.85 19.98
CA PHE A 178 7.81 -27.43 20.16
C PHE A 178 6.63 -26.96 19.30
N LEU A 179 6.59 -27.34 18.02
CA LEU A 179 5.48 -27.00 17.12
C LEU A 179 4.19 -27.70 17.48
N THR A 180 4.23 -28.91 18.05
CA THR A 180 3.03 -29.62 18.47
C THR A 180 2.43 -28.98 19.72
N GLU A 181 3.27 -28.56 20.67
CA GLU A 181 2.84 -27.95 21.94
C GLU A 181 2.41 -26.50 21.79
N PHE A 182 3.12 -25.69 20.98
CA PHE A 182 2.91 -24.24 20.85
C PHE A 182 2.31 -23.81 19.51
N ARG A 183 1.73 -24.73 18.73
CA ARG A 183 1.20 -24.43 17.38
C ARG A 183 0.37 -23.16 17.33
N ASP A 184 -0.71 -23.14 18.11
CA ASP A 184 -1.68 -22.04 18.10
C ASP A 184 -1.07 -20.74 18.62
N TYR A 185 -0.13 -20.86 19.55
CA TYR A 185 0.60 -19.72 20.09
C TYR A 185 1.51 -19.08 19.04
N ILE A 186 2.30 -19.88 18.32
CA ILE A 186 3.21 -19.43 17.26
C ILE A 186 2.42 -18.87 16.08
N ASP A 187 1.31 -19.50 15.72
CA ASP A 187 0.42 -19.00 14.66
C ASP A 187 -0.14 -17.62 15.02
N GLN A 188 -0.62 -17.42 16.25
CA GLN A 188 -1.10 -16.11 16.67
C GLN A 188 0.04 -15.09 16.82
N ALA A 189 1.23 -15.50 17.28
CA ALA A 189 2.40 -14.63 17.43
C ALA A 189 2.89 -14.12 16.09
N SER A 190 3.03 -15.02 15.11
CA SER A 190 3.44 -14.70 13.74
C SER A 190 2.46 -13.75 13.05
N ARG A 191 1.14 -13.95 13.25
CA ARG A 191 0.11 -13.03 12.76
C ARG A 191 0.20 -11.66 13.40
N GLU A 192 0.37 -11.59 14.72
CA GLU A 192 0.54 -10.30 15.42
C GLU A 192 1.80 -9.57 14.93
N TRP A 193 2.91 -10.29 14.78
CA TRP A 193 4.15 -9.73 14.22
C TRP A 193 3.96 -9.22 12.80
N TRP A 194 3.29 -10.00 11.95
CA TRP A 194 2.98 -9.63 10.58
C TRP A 194 2.19 -8.31 10.52
N ILE A 195 1.12 -8.21 11.28
CA ILE A 195 0.28 -7.00 11.35
C ILE A 195 1.08 -5.80 11.87
N GLY A 196 2.00 -6.03 12.82
CA GLY A 196 2.92 -4.99 13.27
C GLY A 196 3.88 -4.53 12.17
N GLN A 197 4.46 -5.46 11.41
CA GLN A 197 5.31 -5.12 10.26
C GLN A 197 4.54 -4.38 9.17
N MET A 198 3.28 -4.76 8.90
CA MET A 198 2.40 -4.05 7.96
C MET A 198 2.10 -2.61 8.39
N ASN A 199 2.22 -2.32 9.68
CA ASN A 199 2.04 -1.00 10.26
C ASN A 199 3.34 -0.23 10.56
N SER A 200 4.49 -0.80 10.24
CA SER A 200 5.79 -0.15 10.43
C SER A 200 5.89 1.17 9.65
N ARG A 201 6.68 2.12 10.16
CA ARG A 201 7.04 3.39 9.48
C ARG A 201 5.81 4.16 8.94
N PRO A 202 4.90 4.64 9.81
CA PRO A 202 3.64 5.27 9.40
C PRO A 202 3.85 6.44 8.43
N PHE A 203 4.81 7.33 8.71
CA PHE A 203 5.09 8.49 7.85
C PHE A 203 5.39 8.10 6.40
N SER A 204 6.23 7.08 6.18
CA SER A 204 6.57 6.62 4.83
C SER A 204 5.38 6.00 4.10
N ARG A 205 4.49 5.29 4.82
CA ARG A 205 3.26 4.72 4.24
C ARG A 205 2.32 5.82 3.76
N TYR A 206 2.07 6.82 4.61
CA TYR A 206 1.21 7.95 4.27
C TYR A 206 1.79 8.77 3.10
N ALA A 207 3.09 9.07 3.13
CA ALA A 207 3.75 9.76 2.04
C ALA A 207 3.61 8.99 0.72
N ALA A 208 3.92 7.68 0.72
CA ALA A 208 3.77 6.85 -0.49
C ALA A 208 2.32 6.85 -1.00
N MET A 209 1.33 6.70 -0.12
CA MET A 209 -0.09 6.73 -0.50
C MET A 209 -0.50 8.08 -1.09
N VAL A 210 -0.14 9.18 -0.44
CA VAL A 210 -0.49 10.54 -0.89
C VAL A 210 0.13 10.82 -2.26
N PHE A 211 1.42 10.56 -2.43
CA PHE A 211 2.08 10.75 -3.73
C PHE A 211 1.51 9.82 -4.81
N GLY A 212 1.19 8.57 -4.48
CA GLY A 212 0.61 7.62 -5.42
C GLY A 212 -0.78 8.06 -5.88
N CYS A 213 -1.69 8.34 -4.93
CA CYS A 213 -3.05 8.78 -5.24
C CYS A 213 -3.07 10.11 -5.98
N LEU A 214 -2.30 11.12 -5.52
CA LEU A 214 -2.20 12.41 -6.19
C LEU A 214 -1.62 12.26 -7.60
N GLY A 215 -0.59 11.42 -7.76
CA GLY A 215 0.03 11.15 -9.04
C GLY A 215 -0.95 10.53 -10.04
N TYR A 216 -1.72 9.52 -9.62
CA TYR A 216 -2.76 8.93 -10.45
C TYR A 216 -3.89 9.90 -10.80
N LEU A 217 -4.31 10.75 -9.86
CA LEU A 217 -5.30 11.79 -10.14
C LEU A 217 -4.81 12.77 -11.21
N LEU A 218 -3.56 13.23 -11.11
CA LEU A 218 -2.95 14.12 -12.10
C LEU A 218 -2.78 13.48 -13.48
N LEU A 219 -2.65 12.15 -13.55
CA LEU A 219 -2.62 11.41 -14.82
C LEU A 219 -4.03 11.15 -15.38
N ALA A 220 -5.01 10.93 -14.50
CA ALA A 220 -6.39 10.63 -14.90
C ALA A 220 -7.08 11.86 -15.50
N ILE A 221 -6.91 13.05 -14.91
CA ILE A 221 -7.54 14.30 -15.38
C ILE A 221 -7.30 14.56 -16.88
N PRO A 222 -6.06 14.64 -17.38
CA PRO A 222 -5.82 14.90 -18.81
C PRO A 222 -6.34 13.75 -19.70
N THR A 223 -6.30 12.51 -19.20
CA THR A 223 -6.83 11.34 -19.92
C THR A 223 -8.34 11.43 -20.11
N ILE A 224 -9.08 11.82 -19.06
CA ILE A 224 -10.53 12.00 -19.10
C ILE A 224 -10.91 13.15 -20.03
N ASP A 225 -10.18 14.27 -19.99
CA ASP A 225 -10.44 15.42 -20.88
C ASP A 225 -10.25 15.06 -22.36
N ILE A 226 -9.22 14.26 -22.68
CA ILE A 226 -9.02 13.74 -24.05
C ILE A 226 -10.16 12.80 -24.44
N ALA A 227 -10.54 11.86 -23.56
CA ALA A 227 -11.62 10.91 -23.84
C ALA A 227 -12.96 11.62 -24.07
N GLN A 228 -13.27 12.64 -23.27
CA GLN A 228 -14.48 13.46 -23.43
C GLN A 228 -14.49 14.15 -24.81
N ALA A 229 -13.39 14.76 -25.22
CA ALA A 229 -13.30 15.44 -26.51
C ALA A 229 -13.53 14.47 -27.69
N VAL A 230 -12.94 13.26 -27.63
CA VAL A 230 -13.15 12.23 -28.65
C VAL A 230 -14.61 11.75 -28.71
N ILE A 231 -15.23 11.54 -27.55
CA ILE A 231 -16.65 11.14 -27.51
C ILE A 231 -17.55 12.24 -28.08
N ALA A 232 -17.28 13.50 -27.73
CA ALA A 232 -18.05 14.64 -28.24
C ALA A 232 -17.94 14.77 -29.75
N ASP A 233 -16.73 14.56 -30.31
CA ASP A 233 -16.47 14.60 -31.74
C ASP A 233 -17.26 13.52 -32.49
N ILE A 234 -17.15 12.25 -32.05
CA ILE A 234 -17.90 11.12 -32.64
C ILE A 234 -19.41 11.36 -32.57
N LEU A 235 -19.93 11.85 -31.43
CA LEU A 235 -21.35 12.14 -31.29
C LEU A 235 -21.81 13.25 -32.24
N SER A 236 -20.98 14.28 -32.43
CA SER A 236 -21.28 15.37 -33.36
C SER A 236 -21.33 14.89 -34.80
N GLU A 237 -20.41 14.00 -35.20
CA GLU A 237 -20.37 13.39 -36.52
C GLU A 237 -21.60 12.51 -36.76
N MET A 238 -21.95 11.63 -35.81
CA MET A 238 -23.16 10.80 -35.90
C MET A 238 -24.44 11.62 -36.00
N LEU A 239 -24.57 12.70 -35.24
CA LEU A 239 -25.72 13.60 -35.28
C LEU A 239 -25.82 14.34 -36.63
N SER A 240 -24.69 14.68 -37.24
CA SER A 240 -24.66 15.31 -38.56
C SER A 240 -25.17 14.37 -39.65
N VAL A 241 -24.75 13.09 -39.62
CA VAL A 241 -25.19 12.05 -40.56
C VAL A 241 -26.68 11.73 -40.42
N MET A 242 -27.24 11.75 -39.20
CA MET A 242 -28.68 11.53 -39.01
C MET A 242 -29.56 12.71 -39.45
N ARG A 243 -28.99 13.90 -39.62
CA ARG A 243 -29.72 15.09 -40.08
C ARG A 243 -29.73 15.26 -41.60
N SER A 244 -28.86 14.54 -42.34
CA SER A 244 -28.83 14.51 -43.81
C SER A 244 -29.74 13.43 -44.37
#